data_AF-A0A3L7VHQ3-F1
#
_entry.id   AF-A0A3L7VHQ3-F1
#
_cell.length_a   1.000
_cell.length_b   1.000
_cell.length_c   1.000
_cell.angle_alpha   90.00
_cell.angle_beta   90.00
_cell.angle_gamma   90.00
#
_symmetry.space_group_name_H-M   'P 1'
#
loop_
_entity.id
_entity.type
_entity.pdbx_description
1 polymer ?
#
loop_
_entity_poly.entity_id
_entity_poly.type
_entity_poly.pdbx_seq_one_letter_code
_entity_poly.pdbx_strand_id
1 'polypeptide(L)'
;MTHPFCHPLRPQSRRGATLVAVLAAMAIVLIMLGGMLKIALLGRRQFLKELELRQAECLLEAAAERAVSRLRAEPGWTGGRTTVASEAIVGRGDAEVTTAVTPSDDGVSLGLVVEYPVGRPDSVRRERVIRVAREAFTPNQLPTIPPSTVPEPSPAVTPEALP
;
A
#
# COMPACT_ATOMS: atom_id res chain seq x y z
N MET A 1 82.08 21.92 -46.94
CA MET A 1 81.31 20.75 -46.46
C MET A 1 80.45 21.23 -45.30
N THR A 2 79.26 21.69 -45.64
CA THR A 2 78.28 22.30 -44.74
C THR A 2 77.27 21.23 -44.33
N HIS A 3 77.26 20.87 -43.04
CA HIS A 3 76.22 20.02 -42.49
C HIS A 3 74.95 20.85 -42.22
N PRO A 4 73.77 20.42 -42.67
CA PRO A 4 72.52 21.13 -42.41
C PRO A 4 72.08 20.89 -40.96
N PHE A 5 71.77 21.98 -40.27
CA PHE A 5 71.16 21.97 -38.95
C PHE A 5 69.72 21.47 -39.05
N CYS A 6 69.46 20.25 -38.56
CA CYS A 6 68.12 19.77 -38.29
C CYS A 6 67.60 20.40 -37.00
N HIS A 7 66.66 21.34 -37.11
CA HIS A 7 65.91 21.84 -35.97
C HIS A 7 64.86 20.81 -35.53
N PRO A 8 64.84 20.37 -34.26
CA PRO A 8 63.76 19.53 -33.74
C PRO A 8 62.49 20.38 -33.57
N LEU A 9 61.45 20.06 -34.34
CA LEU A 9 60.10 20.58 -34.16
C LEU A 9 59.61 20.14 -32.77
N ARG A 10 59.55 21.09 -31.81
CA ARG A 10 58.93 20.85 -30.51
C ARG A 10 57.43 20.59 -30.72
N PRO A 11 56.88 19.44 -30.28
CA PRO A 11 55.43 19.22 -30.32
C PRO A 11 54.75 20.12 -29.29
N GLN A 12 54.37 21.31 -29.74
CA GLN A 12 53.54 22.24 -28.98
C GLN A 12 52.07 21.85 -29.23
N SER A 13 51.27 21.78 -28.16
CA SER A 13 49.82 21.50 -28.15
C SER A 13 49.35 20.04 -28.03
N ARG A 14 49.62 19.39 -26.89
CA ARG A 14 48.82 18.25 -26.40
C ARG A 14 48.05 18.52 -25.09
N ARG A 15 48.36 19.62 -24.40
CA ARG A 15 47.74 19.97 -23.10
C ARG A 15 46.25 20.32 -23.23
N GLY A 16 45.82 20.87 -24.36
CA GLY A 16 44.40 21.17 -24.62
C GLY A 16 43.55 19.91 -24.77
N ALA A 17 44.06 18.88 -25.47
CA ALA A 17 43.32 17.65 -25.72
C ALA A 17 43.01 16.88 -24.43
N THR A 18 43.95 16.83 -23.47
CA THR A 18 43.73 16.18 -22.17
C THR A 18 42.62 16.86 -21.37
N LEU A 19 42.57 18.19 -21.36
CA LEU A 19 41.54 18.94 -20.64
C LEU A 19 40.15 18.68 -21.24
N VAL A 20 40.05 18.67 -22.58
CA VAL A 20 38.80 18.33 -23.28
C VAL A 20 38.34 16.91 -22.95
N ALA A 21 39.26 15.95 -22.92
CA ALA A 21 38.93 14.56 -22.56
C ALA A 21 38.42 14.43 -21.11
N VAL A 22 39.06 15.12 -20.15
CA VAL A 22 38.61 15.12 -18.74
C VAL A 22 37.25 15.79 -18.59
N LEU A 23 37.01 16.92 -19.26
CA LEU A 23 35.70 17.58 -19.22
C LEU A 23 34.60 16.70 -19.83
N ALA A 24 34.88 16.03 -20.95
CA ALA A 24 33.93 15.10 -21.55
C ALA A 24 33.62 13.93 -20.62
N ALA A 25 34.63 13.35 -19.97
CA ALA A 25 34.44 12.28 -18.99
C ALA A 25 33.62 12.74 -17.78
N MET A 26 33.91 13.92 -17.21
CA MET A 26 33.11 14.49 -16.12
C MET A 26 31.67 14.78 -16.54
N ALA A 27 31.46 15.30 -17.76
CA ALA A 27 30.12 15.56 -18.29
C ALA A 27 29.30 14.25 -18.40
N ILE A 28 29.91 13.16 -18.89
CA ILE A 28 29.24 11.85 -18.96
C ILE A 28 28.85 11.37 -17.57
N VAL A 29 29.74 11.46 -16.58
CA VAL A 29 29.47 11.06 -15.20
C VAL A 29 28.33 11.88 -14.60
N LEU A 30 28.30 13.20 -14.82
CA LEU A 30 27.22 14.08 -14.36
C LEU A 30 25.87 13.72 -15.00
N ILE A 31 25.86 13.40 -16.30
CA ILE A 31 24.64 12.96 -16.99
C ILE A 31 24.13 11.65 -16.39
N MET A 32 25.02 10.69 -16.13
CA MET A 32 24.65 9.42 -15.50
C MET A 32 24.06 9.61 -14.10
N LEU A 33 24.72 10.42 -13.25
CA LEU A 33 24.24 10.77 -11.91
C LEU A 33 22.87 11.46 -11.96
N GLY A 34 22.70 12.43 -12.87
CA GLY A 34 21.42 13.10 -13.08
C GLY A 34 20.31 12.15 -13.53
N GLY A 35 20.64 11.19 -14.41
CA GLY A 35 19.73 10.13 -14.84
C GLY A 35 19.25 9.26 -13.70
N MET A 36 20.17 8.74 -12.87
CA MET A 36 19.84 7.91 -11.71
C MET A 36 18.98 8.66 -10.69
N LEU A 37 19.33 9.92 -10.39
CA LEU A 37 18.55 10.75 -9.47
C LEU A 37 17.13 10.98 -9.97
N LYS A 38 16.96 11.27 -11.27
CA LYS A 38 15.64 11.44 -11.88
C LYS A 38 14.80 10.16 -11.77
N ILE A 39 15.39 9.00 -12.05
CA ILE A 39 14.71 7.70 -11.93
C ILE A 39 14.29 7.44 -10.49
N ALA A 40 15.17 7.68 -9.51
CA ALA A 40 14.86 7.51 -8.09
C ALA A 40 13.69 8.41 -7.64
N LEU A 41 13.67 9.67 -8.07
CA LEU A 41 12.58 10.60 -7.75
C LEU A 41 11.25 10.17 -8.37
N LEU A 42 11.25 9.68 -9.62
CA LEU A 42 10.05 9.16 -10.27
C LEU A 42 9.56 7.88 -9.59
N GLY A 43 10.47 6.96 -9.26
CA GLY A 43 10.15 5.73 -8.54
C GLY A 43 9.53 6.00 -7.18
N ARG A 44 10.06 6.97 -6.42
CA ARG A 44 9.47 7.38 -5.14
C ARG A 44 8.04 7.90 -5.29
N ARG A 45 7.75 8.70 -6.33
CA ARG A 45 6.39 9.20 -6.58
C ARG A 45 5.43 8.10 -6.97
N GLN A 46 5.88 7.14 -7.79
CA GLN A 46 5.08 5.97 -8.16
C GLN A 46 4.78 5.11 -6.95
N PHE A 47 5.77 4.84 -6.11
CA PHE A 47 5.60 4.05 -4.89
C PHE A 47 4.59 4.69 -3.91
N LEU A 48 4.64 6.01 -3.72
CA LEU A 48 3.67 6.70 -2.86
C LEU A 48 2.23 6.57 -3.39
N LYS A 49 2.03 6.70 -4.70
CA LYS A 49 0.70 6.51 -5.32
C LYS A 49 0.20 5.08 -5.18
N GLU A 50 1.10 4.11 -5.33
CA GLU A 50 0.75 2.70 -5.14
C GLU A 50 0.35 2.42 -3.68
N LEU A 51 1.09 2.98 -2.72
CA LEU A 51 0.75 2.88 -1.30
C LEU A 51 -0.64 3.49 -1.01
N GLU A 52 -0.93 4.67 -1.55
CA GLU A 52 -2.24 5.33 -1.38
C GLU A 52 -3.39 4.50 -1.97
N LEU A 53 -3.15 3.90 -3.14
CA LEU A 53 -4.10 3.00 -3.79
C LEU A 53 -4.35 1.75 -2.94
N ARG A 54 -3.30 1.12 -2.41
CA ARG A 54 -3.43 -0.04 -1.51
C ARG A 54 -4.15 0.31 -0.22
N GLN A 55 -3.88 1.49 0.35
CA GLN A 55 -4.57 1.96 1.53
C GLN A 55 -6.07 2.16 1.25
N ALA A 56 -6.43 2.73 0.11
CA ALA A 56 -7.84 2.87 -0.31
C ALA A 56 -8.53 1.51 -0.49
N GLU A 57 -7.82 0.51 -1.03
CA GLU A 57 -8.33 -0.87 -1.14
C GLU A 57 -8.56 -1.52 0.23
N CYS A 58 -7.60 -1.42 1.16
CA CYS A 58 -7.77 -1.93 2.52
C CYS A 58 -8.94 -1.25 3.25
N LEU A 59 -9.10 0.06 3.07
CA LEU A 59 -10.24 0.81 3.63
C LEU A 59 -11.57 0.36 3.05
N LEU A 60 -11.61 0.07 1.76
CA LEU A 60 -12.81 -0.44 1.08
C LEU A 60 -13.23 -1.81 1.62
N GLU A 61 -12.25 -2.67 1.91
CA GLU A 61 -12.48 -4.00 2.51
C GLU A 61 -12.95 -3.90 3.96
N ALA A 62 -12.28 -3.09 4.79
CA ALA A 62 -12.73 -2.84 6.16
C ALA A 62 -14.14 -2.20 6.21
N ALA A 63 -14.43 -1.29 5.27
CA ALA A 63 -15.75 -0.69 5.13
C ALA A 63 -16.82 -1.73 4.74
N ALA A 64 -16.48 -2.67 3.86
CA ALA A 64 -17.38 -3.75 3.48
C ALA A 64 -17.75 -4.63 4.67
N GLU A 65 -16.76 -5.07 5.45
CA GLU A 65 -16.97 -5.89 6.64
C GLU A 65 -17.84 -5.16 7.68
N ARG A 66 -17.53 -3.87 7.92
CA ARG A 66 -18.31 -3.02 8.82
C ARG A 66 -19.75 -2.84 8.32
N ALA A 67 -19.95 -2.63 7.03
CA ALA A 67 -21.27 -2.46 6.42
C ALA A 67 -22.11 -3.73 6.55
N VAL A 68 -21.52 -4.91 6.30
CA VAL A 68 -22.20 -6.20 6.48
C VAL A 68 -22.54 -6.44 7.95
N SER A 69 -21.59 -6.19 8.86
CA SER A 69 -21.82 -6.32 10.31
C SER A 69 -22.95 -5.41 10.78
N ARG A 70 -22.96 -4.15 10.33
CA ARG A 70 -24.00 -3.17 10.67
C ARG A 70 -25.36 -3.55 10.09
N LEU A 71 -25.41 -4.00 8.85
CA LEU A 71 -26.66 -4.43 8.21
C LEU A 71 -27.25 -5.68 8.88
N ARG A 72 -26.42 -6.57 9.43
CA ARG A 72 -26.88 -7.70 10.26
C ARG A 72 -27.48 -7.23 11.59
N ALA A 73 -26.87 -6.24 12.24
CA ALA A 73 -27.37 -5.69 13.49
C ALA A 73 -28.64 -4.85 13.30
N GLU A 74 -28.70 -4.09 12.20
CA GLU A 74 -29.77 -3.15 11.85
C GLU A 74 -30.22 -3.37 10.39
N PRO A 75 -31.16 -4.30 10.12
CA PRO A 75 -31.60 -4.62 8.75
C PRO A 75 -32.23 -3.46 7.97
N GLY A 76 -32.69 -2.42 8.67
CA GLY A 76 -33.22 -1.19 8.08
C GLY A 76 -32.18 -0.13 7.73
N TRP A 77 -30.88 -0.42 7.92
CA TRP A 77 -29.81 0.54 7.66
C TRP A 77 -29.64 0.78 6.15
N THR A 78 -29.77 2.04 5.73
CA THR A 78 -29.73 2.45 4.31
C THR A 78 -28.35 2.89 3.82
N GLY A 79 -27.35 2.88 4.71
CA GLY A 79 -26.01 3.37 4.43
C GLY A 79 -25.68 4.65 5.20
N GLY A 80 -24.68 5.37 4.74
CA GLY A 80 -24.22 6.62 5.35
C GLY A 80 -22.79 6.95 4.98
N ARG A 81 -22.33 8.08 5.48
CA ARG A 81 -20.98 8.58 5.29
C ARG A 81 -20.24 8.55 6.62
N THR A 82 -19.05 7.97 6.61
CA THR A 82 -18.18 7.88 7.78
C THR A 82 -16.80 8.41 7.40
N THR A 83 -16.30 9.35 8.18
CA THR A 83 -14.92 9.81 8.07
C THR A 83 -14.04 8.95 8.96
N VAL A 84 -12.94 8.45 8.41
CA VAL A 84 -11.88 7.77 9.15
C VAL A 84 -10.75 8.75 9.33
N ALA A 85 -10.52 9.15 10.59
CA ALA A 85 -9.49 10.11 10.92
C ALA A 85 -8.09 9.53 10.65
N SER A 86 -7.16 10.41 10.28
CA SER A 86 -5.79 10.05 9.94
C SER A 86 -5.04 9.32 11.06
N GLU A 87 -5.43 9.47 12.33
CA GLU A 87 -4.79 8.74 13.44
C GLU A 87 -5.14 7.23 13.43
N ALA A 88 -6.24 6.85 12.79
CA ALA A 88 -6.71 5.47 12.72
C ALA A 88 -6.15 4.70 11.50
N ILE A 89 -5.43 5.38 10.60
CA ILE A 89 -4.96 4.80 9.33
C ILE A 89 -3.50 5.12 9.06
N VAL A 90 -2.83 4.21 8.38
CA VAL A 90 -1.43 4.42 7.97
C VAL A 90 -1.41 5.34 6.76
N GLY A 91 -0.94 6.58 6.95
CA GLY A 91 -0.61 7.47 5.84
C GLY A 91 -0.85 8.94 6.13
N ARG A 92 -1.34 9.69 5.13
CA ARG A 92 -1.35 11.15 5.14
C ARG A 92 -2.72 11.71 4.80
N GLY A 93 -3.53 11.90 5.83
CA GLY A 93 -4.84 12.56 5.74
C GLY A 93 -5.97 11.62 6.11
N ASP A 94 -7.16 12.18 6.17
CA ASP A 94 -8.37 11.44 6.51
C ASP A 94 -8.89 10.68 5.28
N ALA A 95 -9.71 9.66 5.52
CA ALA A 95 -10.46 8.96 4.49
C ALA A 95 -11.96 9.20 4.65
N GLU A 96 -12.69 9.29 3.55
CA GLU A 96 -14.14 9.37 3.54
C GLU A 96 -14.70 8.08 2.94
N VAL A 97 -15.57 7.41 3.69
CA VAL A 97 -16.25 6.19 3.28
C VAL A 97 -17.73 6.50 3.13
N THR A 98 -18.27 6.35 1.93
CA THR A 98 -19.69 6.45 1.66
C THR A 98 -20.22 5.05 1.36
N THR A 99 -21.23 4.63 2.10
CA THR A 99 -21.94 3.36 1.89
C THR A 99 -23.37 3.66 1.47
N ALA A 100 -23.85 2.97 0.44
CA ALA A 100 -25.23 2.99 -0.01
C ALA A 100 -25.76 1.55 -0.03
N VAL A 101 -26.98 1.36 0.46
CA VAL A 101 -27.63 0.06 0.52
C VAL A 101 -28.83 0.07 -0.40
N THR A 102 -28.82 -0.81 -1.41
CA THR A 102 -29.90 -0.93 -2.40
C THR A 102 -30.52 -2.33 -2.29
N PRO A 103 -31.84 -2.44 -2.04
CA PRO A 103 -32.54 -3.72 -2.11
C PRO A 103 -32.41 -4.35 -3.50
N SER A 104 -32.28 -5.68 -3.56
CA SER A 104 -32.23 -6.46 -4.79
C SER A 104 -33.12 -7.69 -4.64
N ASP A 105 -33.59 -8.28 -5.74
CA ASP A 105 -34.51 -9.43 -5.70
C ASP A 105 -33.97 -10.61 -4.86
N ASP A 106 -32.65 -10.87 -4.94
CA ASP A 106 -31.97 -11.96 -4.23
C ASP A 106 -31.34 -11.56 -2.89
N GLY A 107 -31.53 -10.33 -2.41
CA GLY A 107 -30.93 -9.85 -1.17
C GLY A 107 -30.66 -8.35 -1.16
N VAL A 108 -29.43 -7.96 -0.80
CA VAL A 108 -29.05 -6.56 -0.66
C VAL A 108 -27.75 -6.29 -1.41
N SER A 109 -27.71 -5.20 -2.17
CA SER A 109 -26.51 -4.70 -2.84
C SER A 109 -25.91 -3.53 -2.04
N LEU A 110 -24.66 -3.66 -1.63
CA LEU A 110 -23.89 -2.65 -0.91
C LEU A 110 -22.97 -1.92 -1.87
N GLY A 111 -23.25 -0.66 -2.16
CA GLY A 111 -22.33 0.24 -2.86
C GLY A 111 -21.39 0.92 -1.87
N LEU A 112 -20.08 0.72 -2.03
CA LEU A 112 -19.05 1.31 -1.17
C LEU A 112 -18.17 2.21 -2.02
N VAL A 113 -18.00 3.45 -1.58
CA VAL A 113 -17.08 4.41 -2.18
C VAL A 113 -16.12 4.89 -1.10
N VAL A 114 -14.83 4.76 -1.35
CA VAL A 114 -13.76 5.27 -0.49
C VAL A 114 -13.00 6.33 -1.25
N GLU A 115 -12.79 7.48 -0.61
CA GLU A 115 -11.88 8.52 -1.07
C GLU A 115 -10.75 8.71 -0.05
N TYR A 116 -9.51 8.62 -0.52
CA TYR A 116 -8.32 8.77 0.31
C TYR A 116 -7.11 9.27 -0.51
N PRO A 117 -6.32 10.23 0.00
CA PRO A 117 -6.65 11.13 1.11
C PRO A 117 -7.69 12.18 0.70
N VAL A 118 -8.61 12.52 1.60
CA VAL A 118 -9.69 13.47 1.32
C VAL A 118 -9.16 14.89 1.15
N GLY A 119 -9.73 15.64 0.20
CA GLY A 119 -9.47 17.07 0.02
C GLY A 119 -8.12 17.38 -0.63
N ARG A 120 -7.46 16.39 -1.23
CA ARG A 120 -6.19 16.58 -1.93
C ARG A 120 -6.33 16.35 -3.44
N PRO A 121 -5.53 17.03 -4.27
CA PRO A 121 -5.56 16.86 -5.72
C PRO A 121 -5.05 15.48 -6.18
N ASP A 122 -4.34 14.76 -5.33
CA ASP A 122 -3.88 13.39 -5.54
C ASP A 122 -4.80 12.35 -4.88
N SER A 123 -6.03 12.73 -4.51
CA SER A 123 -6.98 11.79 -3.91
C SER A 123 -7.29 10.61 -4.83
N VAL A 124 -7.27 9.41 -4.25
CA VAL A 124 -7.66 8.17 -4.91
C VAL A 124 -9.08 7.84 -4.47
N ARG A 125 -9.98 7.71 -5.45
CA ARG A 125 -11.35 7.26 -5.24
C ARG A 125 -11.52 5.83 -5.75
N ARG A 126 -12.01 4.94 -4.90
CA ARG A 126 -12.31 3.54 -5.23
C ARG A 126 -13.76 3.23 -4.91
N GLU A 127 -14.36 2.42 -5.76
CA GLU A 127 -15.73 1.96 -5.61
C GLU A 127 -15.78 0.44 -5.73
N ARG A 128 -16.61 -0.18 -4.90
CA ARG A 128 -16.94 -1.62 -5.02
C ARG A 128 -18.40 -1.82 -4.65
N VAL A 129 -19.05 -2.68 -5.40
CA VAL A 129 -20.39 -3.17 -5.11
C VAL A 129 -20.30 -4.61 -4.63
N ILE A 130 -20.92 -4.90 -3.49
CA ILE A 130 -20.95 -6.24 -2.89
C ILE A 130 -22.40 -6.68 -2.77
N ARG A 131 -22.70 -7.90 -3.21
CA ARG A 131 -24.01 -8.50 -3.00
C ARG A 131 -23.99 -9.37 -1.76
N VAL A 132 -24.94 -9.15 -0.88
CA VAL A 132 -25.14 -9.96 0.32
C VAL A 132 -26.44 -10.73 0.15
N ALA A 133 -26.33 -12.06 0.12
CA ALA A 133 -27.48 -12.95 0.02
C ALA A 133 -28.39 -12.80 1.23
N ARG A 134 -29.71 -12.84 1.02
CA ARG A 134 -30.71 -12.72 2.08
C ARG A 134 -30.55 -13.76 3.19
N GLU A 135 -30.10 -14.96 2.85
CA GLU A 135 -29.91 -16.07 3.78
C GLU A 135 -28.80 -15.82 4.81
N ALA A 136 -27.81 -14.98 4.46
CA ALA A 136 -26.69 -14.62 5.34
C ALA A 136 -27.09 -13.65 6.49
N PHE A 137 -28.35 -13.21 6.52
CA PHE A 137 -28.93 -12.38 7.58
C PHE A 137 -29.71 -13.18 8.62
N THR A 138 -29.80 -14.51 8.48
CA THR A 138 -30.43 -15.33 9.51
C THR A 138 -29.60 -15.22 10.79
N PRO A 139 -30.14 -14.65 11.89
CA PRO A 139 -29.39 -14.49 13.12
C PRO A 139 -29.11 -15.88 13.69
N ASN A 140 -27.87 -16.33 13.53
CA ASN A 140 -27.18 -17.33 14.32
C ASN A 140 -28.10 -18.36 15.00
N GLN A 141 -28.29 -19.52 14.36
CA GLN A 141 -28.22 -20.75 15.15
C GLN A 141 -26.82 -20.72 15.78
N LEU A 142 -26.75 -20.49 17.09
CA LEU A 142 -25.53 -20.71 17.86
C LEU A 142 -24.92 -22.04 17.38
N PRO A 143 -23.63 -22.11 17.05
CA PRO A 143 -22.98 -23.42 17.03
C PRO A 143 -23.21 -23.98 18.43
N THR A 144 -24.05 -25.01 18.54
CA THR A 144 -24.18 -25.81 19.74
C THR A 144 -22.80 -26.38 19.98
N ILE A 145 -22.00 -25.70 20.79
CA ILE A 145 -20.75 -26.24 21.30
C ILE A 145 -21.22 -27.48 22.06
N PRO A 146 -20.94 -28.71 21.59
CA PRO A 146 -21.20 -29.87 22.43
C PRO A 146 -20.45 -29.62 23.74
N PRO A 147 -21.08 -29.82 24.90
CA PRO A 147 -20.46 -29.52 26.19
C PRO A 147 -19.08 -30.17 26.21
N SER A 148 -18.03 -29.35 26.29
CA SER A 148 -16.66 -29.85 26.44
C SER A 148 -16.67 -30.81 27.61
N THR A 149 -16.41 -32.08 27.31
CA THR A 149 -16.05 -33.08 28.30
C THR A 149 -14.85 -32.52 29.04
N VAL A 150 -15.10 -32.03 30.26
CA VAL A 150 -14.05 -31.63 31.20
C VAL A 150 -13.13 -32.84 31.36
N PRO A 151 -11.85 -32.77 30.96
CA PRO A 151 -10.94 -33.87 31.21
C PRO A 151 -10.76 -34.00 32.73
N GLU A 152 -11.15 -35.17 33.22
CA GLU A 152 -11.01 -35.63 34.59
C GLU A 152 -9.57 -35.39 35.08
N PRO A 153 -9.37 -34.80 36.28
CA PRO A 153 -8.04 -34.50 36.79
C PRO A 153 -7.26 -35.81 37.03
N SER A 154 -6.17 -35.96 36.28
CA SER A 154 -5.22 -37.07 36.38
C SER A 154 -4.65 -37.18 37.81
N PRO A 155 -4.62 -38.38 38.43
CA PRO A 155 -4.14 -38.55 39.79
C PRO A 155 -2.63 -38.29 39.91
N ALA A 156 -2.27 -37.55 40.96
CA ALA A 156 -0.92 -37.16 41.32
C ALA A 156 0.06 -38.34 41.37
N VAL A 157 1.18 -38.20 40.68
CA VAL A 157 2.34 -39.09 40.77
C VAL A 157 3.09 -38.81 42.08
N THR A 158 3.04 -39.76 43.00
CA THR A 158 3.85 -39.80 44.21
C THR A 158 5.32 -40.06 43.84
N PRO A 159 6.30 -39.22 44.25
CA PRO A 159 7.70 -39.54 44.08
C PRO A 159 8.13 -40.55 45.16
N GLU A 160 8.24 -41.82 44.75
CA GLU A 160 8.85 -42.89 45.55
C GLU A 160 10.38 -42.78 45.49
N ALA A 161 10.98 -42.94 46.66
CA ALA A 161 12.39 -42.74 46.97
C ALA A 161 13.32 -43.75 46.27
N LEU A 162 14.57 -43.35 46.04
CA LEU A 162 15.68 -44.29 45.86
C LEU A 162 16.92 -43.80 46.67
N PRO A 163 17.78 -44.75 47.08
CA PRO A 163 18.60 -44.75 48.30
C PRO A 163 19.90 -43.95 48.22
#